data_AF-B9TLB8-F1
#
_entry.id   AF-B9TLB8-F1
#
_cell.length_a   1.000
_cell.length_b   1.000
_cell.length_c   1.000
_cell.angle_alpha   90.00
_cell.angle_beta   90.00
_cell.angle_gamma   90.00
#
_symmetry.space_group_name_H-M   'P 1'
#
loop_
_entity.id
_entity.type
_entity.pdbx_description
1 polymer ?
#
loop_
_entity_poly.entity_id
_entity_poly.type
_entity_poly.pdbx_seq_one_letter_code
_entity_poly.pdbx_strand_id
1 'polypeptide(L)'
;MEVLAKLGNTHVTATCGARNIEFVKSLGADEVLDYRTPDGAALKSPSGRKYDAVIHCAMGIPWGTFEPNLSENGKVIDITPGASAMMTFALKKLTFSRKQLVPLLLIPKGENLNYLVKLVKEGKLKVVIDSKYPLSKAEDAWAKSIESHATGKIIVES
;
A
#
# COMPACT_ATOMS: atom_id res chain seq x y z
N MET A 1 -3.46 15.62 -7.94
CA MET A 1 -2.34 14.67 -7.77
C MET A 1 -2.96 13.38 -7.29
N GLU A 2 -2.63 12.27 -7.92
CA GLU A 2 -3.41 11.04 -7.76
C GLU A 2 -2.49 9.84 -7.54
N VAL A 3 -2.77 9.06 -6.49
CA VAL A 3 -2.31 7.67 -6.42
C VAL A 3 -2.85 6.90 -7.62
N LEU A 4 -2.11 5.90 -8.11
CA LEU A 4 -2.49 5.11 -9.30
C LEU A 4 -3.94 4.59 -9.24
N ALA A 5 -4.46 4.28 -8.05
CA ALA A 5 -5.84 3.85 -7.86
C ALA A 5 -6.87 4.92 -8.31
N LYS A 6 -6.58 6.21 -8.12
CA LYS A 6 -7.48 7.32 -8.52
C LYS A 6 -7.56 7.49 -10.04
N LEU A 7 -6.48 7.16 -10.78
CA LEU A 7 -6.53 7.07 -12.25
C LEU A 7 -7.52 6.01 -12.75
N GLY A 8 -7.88 5.05 -11.89
CA GLY A 8 -8.91 4.04 -12.16
C GLY A 8 -10.33 4.45 -11.73
N ASN A 9 -10.57 5.72 -11.39
CA ASN A 9 -11.85 6.23 -10.86
C ASN A 9 -12.35 5.46 -9.63
N THR A 10 -11.44 5.02 -8.77
CA THR A 10 -11.78 4.31 -7.54
C THR A 10 -11.92 5.24 -6.35
N HIS A 11 -12.69 4.79 -5.34
CA HIS A 11 -12.71 5.41 -4.02
C HIS A 11 -11.59 4.80 -3.17
N VAL A 12 -10.72 5.64 -2.63
CA VAL A 12 -9.50 5.22 -1.93
C VAL A 12 -9.59 5.54 -0.45
N THR A 13 -9.61 4.50 0.37
CA THR A 13 -9.37 4.58 1.82
C THR A 13 -7.94 4.18 2.10
N ALA A 14 -7.19 5.00 2.83
CA ALA A 14 -5.78 4.77 3.14
C ALA A 14 -5.53 4.80 4.66
N THR A 15 -4.54 4.04 5.12
CA THR A 15 -4.05 4.11 6.50
C THR A 15 -2.63 4.67 6.55
N CYS A 16 -2.35 5.51 7.54
CA CYS A 16 -1.00 6.03 7.79
C CYS A 16 -0.88 6.46 9.26
N GLY A 17 0.30 6.91 9.70
CA GLY A 17 0.41 7.52 11.03
C GLY A 17 -0.06 8.97 11.01
N ALA A 18 -0.56 9.50 12.13
CA ALA A 18 -1.11 10.85 12.26
C ALA A 18 -0.35 11.95 11.48
N ARG A 19 0.99 11.95 11.55
CA ARG A 19 1.85 12.95 10.89
C ARG A 19 1.71 13.00 9.36
N ASN A 20 1.23 11.94 8.72
CA ASN A 20 1.15 11.80 7.26
C ASN A 20 -0.28 11.92 6.73
N ILE A 21 -1.28 12.22 7.56
CA ILE A 21 -2.69 12.27 7.12
C ILE A 21 -2.89 13.28 5.99
N GLU A 22 -2.46 14.53 6.19
CA GLU A 22 -2.63 15.57 5.17
C GLU A 22 -1.81 15.30 3.91
N PHE A 23 -0.64 14.70 4.07
CA PHE A 23 0.17 14.24 2.95
C PHE A 23 -0.58 13.17 2.13
N VAL A 24 -1.14 12.15 2.77
CA VAL A 24 -1.87 11.08 2.07
C VAL A 24 -3.15 11.61 1.41
N LYS A 25 -3.87 12.54 2.05
CA LYS A 25 -4.99 13.25 1.42
C LYS A 25 -4.54 14.02 0.17
N SER A 26 -3.39 14.69 0.22
CA SER A 26 -2.85 15.42 -0.95
C SER A 26 -2.54 14.52 -2.14
N LEU A 27 -2.30 13.22 -1.91
CA LEU A 27 -2.13 12.20 -2.96
C LEU A 27 -3.46 11.72 -3.57
N GLY A 28 -4.59 12.25 -3.11
CA GLY A 28 -5.92 11.96 -3.66
C GLY A 28 -6.70 10.86 -2.95
N ALA A 29 -6.29 10.43 -1.74
CA ALA A 29 -7.11 9.53 -0.94
C ALA A 29 -8.41 10.23 -0.50
N ASP A 30 -9.55 9.53 -0.63
CA ASP A 30 -10.87 10.05 -0.26
C ASP A 30 -11.09 9.96 1.26
N GLU A 31 -10.56 8.92 1.89
CA GLU A 31 -10.60 8.71 3.34
C GLU A 31 -9.19 8.35 3.85
N VAL A 32 -8.79 8.93 4.99
CA VAL A 32 -7.50 8.61 5.62
C VAL A 32 -7.70 8.32 7.09
N LEU A 33 -7.21 7.17 7.54
CA LEU A 33 -7.28 6.69 8.91
C LEU A 33 -5.88 6.70 9.55
N ASP A 34 -5.80 7.16 10.80
CA ASP A 34 -4.60 6.90 11.61
C ASP A 34 -4.65 5.46 12.12
N TYR A 35 -3.68 4.64 11.73
CA TYR A 35 -3.62 3.23 12.12
C TYR A 35 -3.53 3.01 13.64
N ARG A 36 -3.18 4.05 14.41
CA ARG A 36 -3.10 3.99 15.88
C ARG A 36 -4.45 4.21 16.57
N THR A 37 -5.47 4.64 15.83
CA THR A 37 -6.83 4.80 16.33
C THR A 37 -7.61 3.48 16.24
N PRO A 38 -8.68 3.29 17.04
CA PRO A 38 -9.49 2.07 16.98
C PRO A 38 -10.04 1.77 15.57
N ASP A 39 -10.55 2.78 14.88
CA ASP A 39 -11.09 2.59 13.51
C ASP A 39 -9.99 2.28 12.50
N GLY A 40 -8.82 2.93 12.62
CA GLY A 40 -7.67 2.64 11.76
C GLY A 40 -7.09 1.24 11.99
N ALA A 41 -6.96 0.80 13.24
CA ALA A 41 -6.53 -0.55 13.59
C ALA A 41 -7.53 -1.62 13.11
N ALA A 42 -8.83 -1.30 13.13
CA ALA A 42 -9.89 -2.15 12.61
C ALA A 42 -10.08 -2.05 11.08
N LEU A 43 -9.32 -1.19 10.39
CA LEU A 43 -9.45 -0.89 8.96
C LEU A 43 -10.88 -0.48 8.55
N LYS A 44 -11.61 0.19 9.46
CA LYS A 44 -13.03 0.51 9.27
C LYS A 44 -13.19 1.83 8.52
N SER A 45 -13.78 1.79 7.33
CA SER A 45 -14.09 3.00 6.55
C SER A 45 -15.05 3.90 7.34
N PRO A 46 -14.77 5.22 7.46
CA PRO A 46 -15.68 6.19 8.07
C PRO A 46 -17.07 6.25 7.42
N SER A 47 -17.14 6.05 6.09
CA SER A 47 -18.40 5.96 5.36
C SER A 47 -19.03 4.56 5.33
N GLY A 48 -18.46 3.59 6.06
CA GLY A 48 -18.97 2.22 6.14
C GLY A 48 -18.75 1.40 4.88
N ARG A 49 -17.91 1.87 3.94
CA ARG A 49 -17.61 1.14 2.70
C ARG A 49 -16.95 -0.20 2.98
N LYS A 50 -17.23 -1.14 2.09
CA LYS A 50 -16.50 -2.41 1.98
C LYS A 50 -15.48 -2.32 0.85
N TYR A 51 -14.36 -3.00 1.02
CA TYR A 51 -13.25 -2.95 0.06
C TYR A 51 -13.33 -4.11 -0.93
N ASP A 52 -13.35 -3.80 -2.22
CA ASP A 52 -13.24 -4.80 -3.30
C ASP A 52 -11.79 -5.28 -3.46
N ALA A 53 -10.83 -4.39 -3.22
CA ALA A 53 -9.41 -4.70 -3.19
C ALA A 53 -8.72 -3.91 -2.07
N VAL A 54 -7.76 -4.54 -1.41
CA VAL A 54 -6.86 -3.90 -0.44
C VAL A 54 -5.44 -4.11 -0.94
N ILE A 55 -4.68 -3.03 -1.16
CA ILE A 55 -3.25 -3.10 -1.43
C ILE A 55 -2.54 -3.07 -0.07
N HIS A 56 -2.15 -4.24 0.42
CA HIS A 56 -1.60 -4.38 1.78
C HIS A 56 -0.09 -4.24 1.77
N CYS A 57 0.39 -3.06 2.19
CA CYS A 57 1.81 -2.70 2.28
C CYS A 57 2.36 -2.67 3.72
N ALA A 58 1.50 -2.91 4.72
CA ALA A 58 1.87 -2.90 6.12
C ALA A 58 2.24 -4.33 6.58
N MET A 59 2.78 -4.46 7.79
CA MET A 59 3.06 -5.76 8.40
C MET A 59 2.17 -5.97 9.63
N GLY A 60 1.95 -7.24 10.00
CA GLY A 60 1.33 -7.59 11.28
C GLY A 60 -0.19 -7.45 11.35
N ILE A 61 -0.88 -7.33 10.22
CA ILE A 61 -2.35 -7.29 10.19
C ILE A 61 -2.89 -8.69 9.85
N PRO A 62 -3.61 -9.35 10.77
CA PRO A 62 -4.15 -10.68 10.50
C PRO A 62 -5.36 -10.64 9.56
N TRP A 63 -5.64 -11.76 8.89
CA TRP A 63 -6.80 -11.92 7.99
C TRP A 63 -8.13 -11.50 8.64
N GLY A 64 -8.32 -11.81 9.94
CA GLY A 64 -9.53 -11.48 10.68
C GLY A 64 -9.82 -9.96 10.79
N THR A 65 -8.81 -9.11 10.59
CA THR A 65 -9.01 -7.65 10.52
C THR A 65 -9.53 -7.22 9.15
N PHE A 66 -9.10 -7.90 8.07
CA PHE A 66 -9.55 -7.57 6.72
C PHE A 66 -10.96 -8.10 6.43
N GLU A 67 -11.23 -9.36 6.78
CA GLU A 67 -12.43 -10.10 6.34
C GLU A 67 -13.76 -9.38 6.60
N PRO A 68 -13.99 -8.73 7.77
CA PRO A 68 -15.22 -7.99 8.03
C PRO A 68 -15.38 -6.75 7.13
N ASN A 69 -14.29 -6.20 6.63
CA ASN A 69 -14.24 -4.97 5.83
C ASN A 69 -14.24 -5.21 4.31
N LEU A 70 -14.06 -6.46 3.87
CA LEU A 70 -14.10 -6.81 2.46
C LEU A 70 -15.53 -6.91 1.92
N SER A 71 -15.71 -6.57 0.64
CA SER A 71 -16.93 -6.88 -0.11
C SER A 71 -17.06 -8.38 -0.33
N GLU A 72 -18.19 -8.84 -0.87
CA GLU A 72 -18.49 -10.27 -1.06
C GLU A 72 -17.37 -11.05 -1.76
N ASN A 73 -16.73 -10.43 -2.77
CA ASN A 73 -15.63 -11.00 -3.55
C ASN A 73 -14.30 -10.25 -3.32
N GLY A 74 -14.19 -9.57 -2.18
CA GLY A 74 -13.06 -8.69 -1.89
C GLY A 74 -11.73 -9.44 -1.78
N LYS A 75 -10.65 -8.77 -2.21
CA LYS A 75 -9.30 -9.35 -2.23
C LYS A 75 -8.31 -8.50 -1.45
N VAL A 76 -7.53 -9.15 -0.58
CA VAL A 76 -6.34 -8.53 0.03
C VAL A 76 -5.13 -8.92 -0.82
N ILE A 77 -4.53 -7.95 -1.49
CA ILE A 77 -3.31 -8.13 -2.29
C ILE A 77 -2.13 -7.80 -1.38
N ASP A 78 -1.46 -8.83 -0.90
CA ASP A 78 -0.30 -8.70 -0.02
C ASP A 78 0.97 -8.54 -0.86
N ILE A 79 1.61 -7.37 -0.78
CA ILE A 79 2.80 -7.05 -1.58
C ILE A 79 4.11 -7.48 -0.89
N THR A 80 4.05 -7.97 0.35
CA THR A 80 5.21 -8.48 1.08
C THR A 80 4.86 -9.80 1.77
N PRO A 81 4.46 -10.82 0.98
CA PRO A 81 3.85 -12.03 1.52
C PRO A 81 4.86 -12.85 2.35
N GLY A 82 4.50 -13.10 3.61
CA GLY A 82 5.20 -14.05 4.49
C GLY A 82 4.55 -15.44 4.51
N ALA A 83 5.06 -16.35 5.35
CA ALA A 83 4.53 -17.71 5.48
C ALA A 83 3.04 -17.75 5.87
N SER A 84 2.59 -16.85 6.75
CA SER A 84 1.17 -16.75 7.15
C SER A 84 0.26 -16.34 5.99
N ALA A 85 0.71 -15.41 5.14
CA ALA A 85 0.00 -15.00 3.93
C ALA A 85 -0.14 -16.18 2.96
N MET A 86 0.94 -16.93 2.72
CA MET A 86 0.91 -18.12 1.87
C MET A 86 -0.03 -19.21 2.39
N MET A 87 -0.02 -19.47 3.70
CA MET A 87 -0.94 -20.43 4.34
C MET A 87 -2.39 -19.99 4.18
N THR A 88 -2.68 -18.70 4.43
CA THR A 88 -4.02 -18.13 4.28
C THR A 88 -4.51 -18.24 2.84
N PHE A 89 -3.66 -17.94 1.87
CA PHE A 89 -3.97 -18.09 0.44
C PHE A 89 -4.33 -19.53 0.08
N ALA A 90 -3.50 -20.50 0.48
CA ALA A 90 -3.74 -21.92 0.22
C ALA A 90 -5.07 -22.40 0.83
N LEU A 91 -5.34 -22.05 2.09
CA LEU A 91 -6.58 -22.39 2.77
C LEU A 91 -7.81 -21.77 2.08
N LYS A 92 -7.76 -20.48 1.72
CA LYS A 92 -8.87 -19.79 1.06
C LYS A 92 -9.14 -20.33 -0.34
N LYS A 93 -8.10 -20.77 -1.06
CA LYS A 93 -8.25 -21.48 -2.35
C LYS A 93 -8.88 -22.85 -2.18
N LEU A 94 -8.39 -23.65 -1.22
CA LEU A 94 -8.90 -25.00 -0.96
C LEU A 94 -10.37 -24.99 -0.51
N THR A 95 -10.76 -23.99 0.26
CA THR A 95 -12.14 -23.82 0.76
C THR A 95 -13.07 -23.07 -0.19
N PHE A 96 -12.60 -22.72 -1.40
CA PHE A 96 -13.37 -21.96 -2.39
C PHE A 96 -13.97 -20.65 -1.85
N SER A 97 -13.26 -20.00 -0.92
CA SER A 97 -13.70 -18.74 -0.32
C SER A 97 -13.84 -17.63 -1.38
N ARG A 98 -14.96 -16.92 -1.35
CA ARG A 98 -15.23 -15.75 -2.22
C ARG A 98 -14.27 -14.59 -1.90
N LYS A 99 -14.01 -14.35 -0.61
CA LYS A 99 -12.99 -13.42 -0.13
C LYS A 99 -11.62 -14.08 -0.16
N GLN A 100 -10.61 -13.40 -0.70
CA GLN A 100 -9.29 -14.00 -0.89
C GLN A 100 -8.17 -13.11 -0.35
N LEU A 101 -7.14 -13.75 0.19
CA LEU A 101 -5.81 -13.15 0.30
C LEU A 101 -5.02 -13.61 -0.92
N VAL A 102 -4.37 -12.69 -1.64
CA VAL A 102 -3.61 -12.96 -2.85
C VAL A 102 -2.17 -12.47 -2.64
N PRO A 103 -1.18 -13.38 -2.54
CA PRO A 103 0.22 -12.98 -2.46
C PRO A 103 0.67 -12.42 -3.81
N LEU A 104 1.30 -11.25 -3.82
CA LEU A 104 1.84 -10.63 -5.01
C LEU A 104 3.35 -10.83 -5.06
N LEU A 105 3.80 -11.55 -6.08
CA LEU A 105 5.21 -11.63 -6.47
C LEU A 105 5.41 -10.72 -7.68
N LEU A 106 6.27 -9.70 -7.53
CA LEU A 106 6.51 -8.72 -8.59
C LEU A 106 7.22 -9.38 -9.77
N ILE A 107 6.62 -9.31 -10.96
CA ILE A 107 7.25 -9.69 -12.23
C ILE A 107 7.58 -8.40 -12.99
N PRO A 108 8.82 -7.90 -12.95
CA PRO A 108 9.19 -6.66 -13.62
C PRO A 108 9.15 -6.85 -15.14
N LYS A 109 8.54 -5.88 -15.83
CA LYS A 109 8.49 -5.82 -17.30
C LYS A 109 8.84 -4.41 -17.76
N GLY A 110 9.67 -4.30 -18.81
CA GLY A 110 10.11 -3.01 -19.35
C GLY A 110 8.94 -2.12 -19.79
N GLU A 111 7.90 -2.72 -20.38
CA GLU A 111 6.66 -2.03 -20.79
C GLU A 111 5.94 -1.35 -19.60
N ASN A 112 5.83 -2.05 -18.46
CA ASN A 112 5.21 -1.50 -17.26
C ASN A 112 6.05 -0.35 -16.68
N LEU A 113 7.38 -0.48 -16.70
CA LEU A 113 8.26 0.59 -16.25
C LEU A 113 8.14 1.83 -17.16
N ASN A 114 8.15 1.63 -18.48
CA ASN A 114 7.97 2.72 -19.45
C ASN A 114 6.62 3.43 -19.28
N TYR A 115 5.57 2.67 -18.96
CA TYR A 115 4.26 3.25 -18.65
C TYR A 115 4.30 4.14 -17.40
N LEU A 116 4.94 3.69 -16.31
CA LEU A 116 5.10 4.50 -15.10
C LEU A 116 5.94 5.77 -15.37
N VAL A 117 7.03 5.66 -16.13
CA VAL A 117 7.85 6.81 -16.54
C VAL A 117 7.02 7.82 -17.34
N LYS A 118 6.18 7.35 -18.26
CA LYS A 118 5.26 8.20 -19.02
C LYS A 118 4.29 8.95 -18.10
N LEU A 119 3.69 8.28 -17.13
CA LEU A 119 2.80 8.92 -16.15
C LEU A 119 3.51 9.99 -15.32
N VAL A 120 4.78 9.76 -14.95
CA VAL A 120 5.59 10.76 -14.26
C VAL A 120 5.87 11.96 -15.16
N LYS A 121 6.25 11.72 -16.43
CA LYS A 121 6.50 12.79 -17.41
C LYS A 121 5.24 13.63 -17.69
N GLU A 122 4.07 13.02 -17.69
CA GLU A 122 2.77 13.68 -17.87
C GLU A 122 2.27 14.39 -16.59
N GLY A 123 3.00 14.31 -15.48
CA GLY A 123 2.57 14.89 -14.20
C GLY A 123 1.39 14.17 -13.53
N LYS A 124 0.98 13.01 -14.08
CA LYS A 124 -0.13 12.18 -13.54
C LYS A 124 0.31 11.33 -12.35
N LEU A 125 1.61 11.04 -12.24
CA LEU A 125 2.21 10.35 -11.11
C LEU A 125 3.37 11.18 -10.56
N LYS A 126 3.40 11.43 -9.25
CA LYS A 126 4.51 12.13 -8.59
C LYS A 126 5.34 11.13 -7.79
N VAL A 127 6.65 11.13 -8.00
CA VAL A 127 7.59 10.43 -7.13
C VAL A 127 7.87 11.33 -5.93
N VAL A 128 7.46 10.89 -4.75
CA VAL A 128 7.80 11.57 -3.50
C VAL A 128 9.13 11.04 -3.00
N ILE A 129 10.11 11.94 -2.89
CA ILE A 129 11.44 11.63 -2.37
C ILE A 129 11.44 12.03 -0.90
N ASP A 130 11.75 11.07 -0.04
CA ASP A 130 11.84 11.27 1.40
C ASP A 130 13.18 11.92 1.77
N SER A 131 14.28 11.41 1.21
CA SER A 131 15.63 11.92 1.44
C SER A 131 16.59 11.45 0.36
N LYS A 132 17.70 12.19 0.20
CA LYS A 132 18.79 11.90 -0.72
C LYS A 132 20.10 11.80 0.07
N TYR A 133 20.90 10.80 -0.24
CA TYR A 133 22.22 10.59 0.36
C TYR A 133 23.26 10.37 -0.75
N PRO A 134 24.48 10.91 -0.62
CA PRO A 134 25.57 10.49 -1.49
C PRO A 134 25.93 9.03 -1.21
N LEU A 135 26.50 8.34 -2.20
CA LEU A 135 26.94 6.95 -2.07
C LEU A 135 27.94 6.75 -0.91
N SER A 136 28.74 7.76 -0.61
CA SER A 136 29.66 7.78 0.55
C SER A 136 28.98 7.78 1.92
N LYS A 137 27.64 7.92 1.96
CA LYS A 137 26.80 7.87 3.16
C LYS A 137 25.61 6.90 2.99
N ALA A 138 25.80 5.84 2.21
CA ALA A 138 24.73 4.86 1.96
C ALA A 138 24.27 4.16 3.26
N GLU A 139 25.10 4.11 4.28
CA GLU A 139 24.77 3.60 5.62
C GLU A 139 23.68 4.44 6.30
N ASP A 140 23.67 5.76 6.12
CA ASP A 140 22.63 6.64 6.67
C ASP A 140 21.29 6.39 5.96
N ALA A 141 21.33 6.19 4.63
CA ALA A 141 20.16 5.81 3.85
C ALA A 141 19.61 4.45 4.29
N TRP A 142 20.50 3.50 4.59
CA TRP A 142 20.16 2.16 5.05
C TRP A 142 19.53 2.19 6.44
N ALA A 143 20.13 2.92 7.39
CA ALA A 143 19.60 3.11 8.74
C ALA A 143 18.18 3.68 8.68
N LYS A 144 17.97 4.72 7.87
CA LYS A 144 16.64 5.31 7.67
C LYS A 144 15.62 4.35 7.04
N SER A 145 16.07 3.48 6.14
CA SER A 145 15.21 2.46 5.55
C SER A 145 14.73 1.45 6.60
N ILE A 146 15.61 1.05 7.53
CA ILE A 146 15.28 0.09 8.60
C ILE A 146 14.24 0.68 9.57
N GLU A 147 14.35 1.96 9.90
CA GLU A 147 13.40 2.65 10.79
C GLU A 147 11.95 2.63 10.30
N SER A 148 11.70 2.27 9.02
CA SER A 148 10.35 2.08 8.46
C SER A 148 9.45 3.33 8.61
N HIS A 149 10.08 4.51 8.58
CA HIS A 149 9.44 5.80 8.79
C HIS A 149 9.67 6.78 7.63
N ALA A 150 10.16 6.31 6.49
CA ALA A 150 10.27 7.11 5.28
C ALA A 150 8.89 7.50 4.72
N THR A 151 8.75 8.74 4.27
CA THR A 151 7.57 9.25 3.54
C THR A 151 7.92 9.38 2.07
N GLY A 152 7.77 8.28 1.33
CA GLY A 152 8.16 8.19 -0.08
C GLY A 152 9.38 7.29 -0.28
N LYS A 153 10.28 7.68 -1.18
CA LYS A 153 11.48 6.91 -1.54
C LYS A 153 12.75 7.56 -1.00
N ILE A 154 13.61 6.75 -0.40
CA ILE A 154 15.00 7.11 -0.06
C ILE A 154 15.85 6.89 -1.32
N ILE A 155 16.68 7.86 -1.66
CA ILE A 155 17.54 7.83 -2.85
C ILE A 155 19.02 7.89 -2.43
N VAL A 156 19.84 7.07 -3.07
CA VAL A 156 21.30 7.16 -2.98
C VAL A 156 21.82 7.64 -4.34
N GLU A 157 22.61 8.71 -4.35
CA GLU A 157 23.17 9.36 -5.54
C GLU A 157 24.67 9.06 -5.65
N SER A 158 25.13 8.82 -6.87
CA SER A 158 26.55 8.55 -7.20
C SER A 158 27.39 9.82 -7.21
#